data_AF-A0A8B3S430-F1
#
_entry.id   AF-A0A8B3S430-F1
#
_cell.length_a   1.000
_cell.length_b   1.000
_cell.length_c   1.000
_cell.angle_alpha   90.00
_cell.angle_beta   90.00
_cell.angle_gamma   90.00
#
_symmetry.space_group_name_H-M   'P 1'
#
loop_
_entity.id
_entity.type
_entity.pdbx_description
1 polymer ?
#
loop_
_entity_poly.entity_id
_entity_poly.type
_entity_poly.pdbx_seq_one_letter_code
_entity_poly.pdbx_strand_id
1 'polypeptide(L)'
;MQQIDLPGFNSQSAIDTGLEYIKNLSPDSVKSVSRIIQALSLGDTDSPQPSAYVSWLIKEKKDDHWETDSVLLDTARAVSALASYGIIFPNVTRWLLKQQLDDGSWNNNLTETAYVLIALGGVKERNTSGCRWLTENPELTSTGTIALAITALCKHGFDEGNFIGRNVALLKERQLADCSWKSLAISNMVVQALFAAGEEKAALGAVPWILSQQREDGSWKNKSDNTALTLITLKMITAWKK
;
A
#
# COMPACT_ATOMS: atom_id res chain seq x y z
N MET A 1 17.76 20.20 0.40
CA MET A 1 16.67 19.27 0.71
C MET A 1 15.50 20.09 1.22
N GLN A 2 14.56 20.45 0.34
CA GLN A 2 13.36 21.19 0.73
C GLN A 2 12.20 20.19 0.76
N GLN A 3 11.59 20.04 1.94
CA GLN A 3 10.32 19.34 2.12
C GLN A 3 9.23 20.10 1.37
N ILE A 4 8.26 19.39 0.81
CA ILE A 4 7.03 20.02 0.35
C ILE A 4 6.28 20.47 1.59
N ASP A 5 6.37 21.77 1.89
CA ASP A 5 5.54 22.41 2.88
C ASP A 5 4.15 22.56 2.24
N LEU A 6 3.23 21.66 2.57
CA LEU A 6 1.85 21.73 2.07
C LEU A 6 1.22 22.99 2.68
N PRO A 7 0.90 24.02 1.88
CA PRO A 7 0.51 25.31 2.43
C PRO A 7 -0.71 25.16 3.35
N GLY A 8 -0.54 25.51 4.62
CA GLY A 8 -1.59 25.53 5.64
C GLY A 8 -1.69 24.30 6.54
N PHE A 9 -0.85 23.27 6.39
CA PHE A 9 -0.90 22.08 7.24
C PHE A 9 0.49 21.61 7.66
N ASN A 10 0.71 21.46 8.98
CA ASN A 10 1.94 20.90 9.53
C ASN A 10 1.97 19.36 9.36
N SER A 11 2.11 18.89 8.13
CA SER A 11 2.15 17.47 7.81
C SER A 11 3.33 16.75 8.46
N GLN A 12 4.45 17.45 8.71
CA GLN A 12 5.61 16.85 9.36
C GLN A 12 5.31 16.50 10.83
N SER A 13 4.73 17.43 11.60
CA SER A 13 4.33 17.16 12.98
C SER A 13 3.29 16.03 13.08
N ALA A 14 2.35 15.97 12.13
CA ALA A 14 1.39 14.86 12.05
C ALA A 14 2.08 13.51 11.76
N ILE A 15 3.05 13.50 10.85
CA ILE A 15 3.86 12.30 10.56
C ILE A 15 4.65 11.87 11.81
N ASP A 16 5.30 12.80 12.49
CA ASP A 16 6.16 12.50 13.65
C ASP A 16 5.36 11.90 14.80
N THR A 17 4.21 12.51 15.15
CA THR A 17 3.29 11.99 16.18
C THR A 17 2.69 10.64 15.79
N GLY A 18 2.35 10.44 14.52
CA GLY A 18 1.91 9.13 14.03
C GLY A 18 3.00 8.06 14.11
N LEU A 19 4.25 8.41 13.81
CA LEU A 19 5.40 7.52 13.91
C LEU A 19 5.66 7.12 15.36
N GLU A 20 5.56 8.05 16.31
CA GLU A 20 5.65 7.78 17.74
C GLU A 20 4.57 6.80 18.19
N TYR A 21 3.31 7.01 17.77
CA TYR A 21 2.21 6.09 18.05
C TYR A 21 2.52 4.66 17.59
N ILE A 22 2.93 4.45 16.33
CA ILE A 22 3.17 3.09 15.81
C ILE A 22 4.44 2.44 16.37
N LYS A 23 5.44 3.21 16.80
CA LYS A 23 6.67 2.65 17.42
C LYS A 23 6.41 2.03 18.78
N ASN A 24 5.37 2.49 19.48
CA ASN A 24 4.99 2.00 20.81
C ASN A 24 4.00 0.82 20.78
N LEU A 25 3.57 0.38 19.59
CA LEU A 25 2.68 -0.77 19.46
C LEU A 25 3.42 -2.10 19.63
N SER A 26 2.69 -3.12 20.05
CA SER A 26 3.16 -4.49 19.98
C SER A 26 2.75 -5.13 18.65
N PRO A 27 3.61 -5.93 18.00
CA PRO A 27 3.22 -6.73 16.85
C PRO A 27 2.03 -7.64 17.18
N ASP A 28 0.97 -7.59 16.38
CA ASP A 28 -0.28 -8.35 16.61
C ASP A 28 -0.68 -9.25 15.44
N SER A 29 -0.36 -8.87 14.20
CA SER A 29 -0.73 -9.60 12.99
C SER A 29 0.21 -9.27 11.83
N VAL A 30 0.36 -10.22 10.90
CA VAL A 30 1.17 -10.02 9.68
C VAL A 30 0.71 -8.80 8.89
N LYS A 31 -0.61 -8.59 8.78
CA LYS A 31 -1.21 -7.45 8.09
C LYS A 31 -0.77 -6.10 8.69
N SER A 32 -0.95 -5.94 10.01
CA SER A 32 -0.63 -4.70 10.74
C SER A 32 0.88 -4.43 10.71
N VAL A 33 1.68 -5.45 11.01
CA VAL A 33 3.14 -5.38 11.00
C VAL A 33 3.68 -5.03 9.61
N SER A 34 3.16 -5.65 8.55
CA SER A 34 3.58 -5.35 7.17
C SER A 34 3.33 -3.89 6.79
N ARG A 35 2.24 -3.27 7.27
CA ARG A 35 1.98 -1.84 7.03
C ARG A 35 2.90 -0.94 7.83
N ILE A 36 3.16 -1.30 9.09
CA ILE A 36 4.10 -0.56 9.94
C ILE A 36 5.50 -0.57 9.31
N ILE A 37 5.97 -1.73 8.85
CA ILE A 37 7.24 -1.86 8.13
C ILE A 37 7.27 -0.95 6.90
N GLN A 38 6.23 -0.97 6.04
CA GLN A 38 6.17 -0.08 4.88
C GLN A 38 6.22 1.40 5.29
N ALA A 39 5.45 1.81 6.31
CA ALA A 39 5.44 3.17 6.82
C ALA A 39 6.84 3.60 7.33
N LEU A 40 7.54 2.71 8.03
CA LEU A 40 8.87 2.97 8.58
C LEU A 40 9.96 2.98 7.50
N SER A 41 9.80 2.22 6.41
CA SER A 41 10.78 2.13 5.32
C SER A 41 10.88 3.39 4.45
N LEU A 42 9.85 4.24 4.46
CA LEU A 42 9.84 5.49 3.70
C LEU A 42 10.53 6.59 4.53
N GLY A 43 11.51 7.32 4.00
CA GLY A 43 12.13 8.47 4.70
C GLY A 43 13.25 8.11 5.70
N ASP A 44 14.32 8.91 5.66
CA ASP A 44 15.65 8.80 6.30
C ASP A 44 16.30 7.41 6.37
N THR A 45 17.34 7.28 5.54
CA THR A 45 18.25 6.15 5.33
C THR A 45 19.18 5.84 6.49
N ASP A 46 19.08 6.60 7.59
CA ASP A 46 20.12 6.63 8.64
C ASP A 46 19.79 5.76 9.86
N SER A 47 18.75 4.92 9.81
CA SER A 47 18.54 3.84 10.78
C SER A 47 18.67 2.47 10.11
N PRO A 48 19.90 1.93 9.99
CA PRO A 48 20.20 0.66 9.33
C PRO A 48 19.90 -0.57 10.21
N GLN A 49 19.03 -0.46 11.21
CA GLN A 49 18.63 -1.62 12.03
C GLN A 49 17.24 -2.10 11.61
N PRO A 50 17.07 -3.40 11.28
CA PRO A 50 15.74 -3.96 11.11
C PRO A 50 14.93 -3.66 12.37
N SER A 51 13.82 -2.95 12.22
CA SER A 51 12.93 -2.68 13.34
C SER A 51 12.48 -4.02 13.96
N ALA A 52 12.11 -4.01 15.25
CA ALA A 52 11.57 -5.21 15.91
C ALA A 52 10.44 -5.88 15.10
N TYR A 53 9.70 -5.09 14.32
CA TYR A 53 8.70 -5.53 13.36
C TYR A 53 9.24 -6.38 12.22
N VAL A 54 10.37 -6.00 11.60
CA VAL A 54 11.02 -6.78 10.54
C VAL A 54 11.49 -8.12 11.10
N SER A 55 12.16 -8.10 12.26
CA SER A 55 12.62 -9.32 12.93
C SER A 55 11.46 -10.24 13.31
N TRP A 56 10.37 -9.67 13.83
CA TRP A 56 9.15 -10.41 14.13
C TRP A 56 8.57 -11.05 12.86
N LEU A 57 8.42 -10.26 11.79
CA LEU A 57 7.82 -10.75 10.55
C LEU A 57 8.63 -11.90 9.94
N ILE A 58 9.97 -11.82 9.95
CA ILE A 58 10.83 -12.91 9.48
C ILE A 58 10.69 -14.16 10.35
N LYS A 59 10.58 -14.00 11.67
CA LYS A 59 10.42 -15.12 12.62
C LYS A 59 9.09 -15.84 12.45
N GLU A 60 8.01 -15.13 12.15
CA GLU A 60 6.67 -15.71 11.99
C GLU A 60 6.52 -16.48 10.66
N LYS A 61 7.45 -16.33 9.72
CA LYS A 61 7.41 -17.06 8.45
C LYS A 61 7.54 -18.57 8.68
N LYS A 62 6.63 -19.36 8.10
CA LYS A 62 6.66 -20.83 8.07
C LYS A 62 7.03 -21.29 6.66
N ASP A 63 8.23 -21.86 6.52
CA ASP A 63 8.78 -22.29 5.24
C ASP A 63 8.76 -21.19 4.17
N ASP A 64 7.85 -21.29 3.20
CA ASP A 64 7.75 -20.39 2.04
C ASP A 64 6.57 -19.39 2.14
N HIS A 65 5.88 -19.30 3.28
CA HIS A 65 4.74 -18.39 3.46
C HIS A 65 4.50 -17.99 4.92
N TRP A 66 3.45 -17.19 5.16
CA TRP A 66 2.95 -16.88 6.51
C TRP A 66 1.61 -17.57 6.73
N GLU A 67 1.55 -18.47 7.70
CA GLU A 67 0.37 -19.26 8.04
C GLU A 67 -0.60 -18.43 8.89
N THR A 68 -1.62 -17.85 8.25
CA THR A 68 -2.66 -17.02 8.87
C THR A 68 -4.04 -17.41 8.32
N ASP A 69 -5.13 -16.86 8.87
CA ASP A 69 -6.48 -17.04 8.31
C ASP A 69 -6.64 -16.50 6.87
N SER A 70 -5.67 -15.70 6.40
CA SER A 70 -5.63 -15.12 5.06
C SER A 70 -4.25 -15.31 4.43
N VAL A 71 -3.78 -16.57 4.43
CA VAL A 71 -2.43 -17.00 4.02
C VAL A 71 -1.89 -16.23 2.82
N LEU A 72 -2.65 -16.17 1.73
CA LEU A 72 -2.20 -15.56 0.49
C LEU A 72 -2.04 -14.04 0.59
N LEU A 73 -3.03 -13.36 1.16
CA LEU A 73 -3.00 -11.91 1.39
C LEU A 73 -1.86 -11.50 2.30
N ASP A 74 -1.70 -12.22 3.41
CA ASP A 74 -0.71 -11.87 4.42
C ASP A 74 0.70 -12.23 3.95
N THR A 75 0.87 -13.30 3.18
CA THR A 75 2.14 -13.59 2.49
C THR A 75 2.48 -12.49 1.49
N ALA A 76 1.54 -12.04 0.66
CA ALA A 76 1.77 -10.94 -0.29
C ALA A 76 2.12 -9.61 0.42
N ARG A 77 1.45 -9.30 1.54
CA ARG A 77 1.77 -8.12 2.36
C ARG A 77 3.15 -8.22 2.98
N ALA A 78 3.51 -9.38 3.52
CA ALA A 78 4.82 -9.60 4.10
C ALA A 78 5.93 -9.44 3.06
N VAL A 79 5.76 -10.01 1.86
CA VAL A 79 6.69 -9.83 0.74
C VAL A 79 6.82 -8.35 0.36
N SER A 80 5.70 -7.64 0.20
CA SER A 80 5.70 -6.21 -0.14
C SER A 80 6.45 -5.37 0.91
N ALA A 81 6.24 -5.68 2.19
CA ALA A 81 6.86 -4.97 3.30
C ALA A 81 8.36 -5.26 3.44
N LEU A 82 8.76 -6.52 3.31
CA LEU A 82 10.17 -6.90 3.37
C LEU A 82 10.94 -6.36 2.16
N ALA A 83 10.32 -6.37 0.98
CA ALA A 83 10.90 -5.79 -0.23
C ALA A 83 11.15 -4.29 -0.10
N SER A 84 10.30 -3.55 0.64
CA SER A 84 10.53 -2.11 0.90
C SER A 84 11.74 -1.85 1.79
N TYR A 85 12.22 -2.86 2.52
CA TYR A 85 13.50 -2.87 3.25
C TYR A 85 14.64 -3.53 2.47
N GLY A 86 14.43 -3.90 1.20
CA GLY A 86 15.42 -4.59 0.38
C GLY A 86 15.62 -6.06 0.74
N ILE A 87 14.75 -6.65 1.57
CA ILE A 87 14.78 -8.06 1.95
C ILE A 87 13.87 -8.85 1.00
N ILE A 88 14.45 -9.76 0.23
CA ILE A 88 13.73 -10.60 -0.72
C ILE A 88 13.94 -12.06 -0.35
N PHE A 89 12.84 -12.83 -0.29
CA PHE A 89 12.84 -14.28 -0.10
C PHE A 89 12.40 -14.98 -1.40
N PRO A 90 13.33 -15.42 -2.26
CA PRO A 90 12.96 -15.99 -3.57
C PRO A 90 12.07 -17.22 -3.50
N ASN A 91 12.17 -18.00 -2.42
CA ASN A 91 11.29 -19.14 -2.14
C ASN A 91 9.84 -18.72 -1.93
N VAL A 92 9.60 -17.62 -1.19
CA VAL A 92 8.26 -17.06 -0.99
C VAL A 92 7.69 -16.50 -2.30
N THR A 93 8.50 -15.80 -3.09
CA THR A 93 8.09 -15.33 -4.43
C THR A 93 7.67 -16.49 -5.32
N ARG A 94 8.44 -17.58 -5.31
CA ARG A 94 8.10 -18.80 -6.05
C ARG A 94 6.82 -19.46 -5.52
N TRP A 95 6.60 -19.44 -4.21
CA TRP A 95 5.36 -19.94 -3.62
C TRP A 95 4.15 -19.14 -4.10
N LEU A 96 4.23 -17.80 -4.11
CA LEU A 96 3.17 -16.93 -4.66
C LEU A 96 2.87 -17.26 -6.13
N LEU A 97 3.90 -17.40 -6.97
CA LEU A 97 3.72 -17.76 -8.38
C LEU A 97 3.06 -19.13 -8.56
N LYS A 98 3.39 -20.11 -7.70
CA LYS A 98 2.75 -21.44 -7.74
C LYS A 98 1.27 -21.43 -7.34
N GLN A 99 0.80 -20.39 -6.64
CA GLN A 99 -0.62 -20.25 -6.29
C GLN A 99 -1.45 -19.63 -7.43
N GLN A 100 -0.81 -19.17 -8.51
CA GLN A 100 -1.53 -18.59 -9.64
C GLN A 100 -2.34 -19.68 -10.35
N LEU A 101 -3.61 -19.39 -10.61
CA LEU A 101 -4.48 -20.25 -11.42
C LEU A 101 -4.19 -20.08 -12.92
N ASP A 102 -4.67 -21.02 -13.73
CA ASP A 102 -4.46 -20.99 -15.20
C ASP A 102 -5.07 -19.75 -15.87
N ASP A 103 -6.09 -19.13 -15.27
CA ASP A 103 -6.69 -17.88 -15.74
C ASP A 103 -5.83 -16.63 -15.43
N GLY A 104 -4.73 -16.80 -14.69
CA GLY A 104 -3.83 -15.74 -14.27
C GLY A 104 -4.20 -15.11 -12.92
N SER A 105 -5.31 -15.48 -12.31
CA SER A 105 -5.75 -14.96 -11.02
C SER A 105 -5.09 -15.66 -9.85
N TRP A 106 -5.29 -15.08 -8.67
CA TRP A 106 -5.13 -15.75 -7.40
C TRP A 106 -6.51 -15.93 -6.76
N ASN A 107 -6.92 -17.19 -6.60
CA ASN A 107 -8.22 -17.61 -6.06
C ASN A 107 -9.45 -16.97 -6.74
N ASN A 108 -9.35 -16.59 -8.02
CA ASN A 108 -10.40 -15.85 -8.74
C ASN A 108 -10.86 -14.60 -7.94
N ASN A 109 -9.95 -13.98 -7.18
CA ASN A 109 -10.26 -12.90 -6.26
C ASN A 109 -9.50 -11.63 -6.65
N LEU A 110 -10.24 -10.56 -6.94
CA LEU A 110 -9.68 -9.27 -7.34
C LEU A 110 -8.73 -8.67 -6.31
N THR A 111 -9.06 -8.78 -5.02
CA THR A 111 -8.26 -8.18 -3.95
C THR A 111 -6.99 -8.98 -3.72
N GLU A 112 -7.08 -10.31 -3.69
CA GLU A 112 -5.90 -11.17 -3.54
C GLU A 112 -4.96 -11.04 -4.73
N THR A 113 -5.51 -11.11 -5.95
CA THR A 113 -4.75 -10.92 -7.19
C THR A 113 -4.00 -9.58 -7.19
N ALA A 114 -4.68 -8.49 -6.83
CA ALA A 114 -4.02 -7.19 -6.78
C ALA A 114 -2.92 -7.11 -5.71
N TYR A 115 -3.13 -7.67 -4.51
CA TYR A 115 -2.09 -7.71 -3.48
C TYR A 115 -0.88 -8.57 -3.89
N VAL A 116 -1.11 -9.72 -4.51
CA VAL A 116 -0.01 -10.56 -5.02
C VAL A 116 0.76 -9.85 -6.11
N LEU A 117 0.07 -9.19 -7.06
CA LEU A 117 0.74 -8.42 -8.10
C LEU A 117 1.53 -7.22 -7.54
N ILE A 118 1.02 -6.53 -6.52
CA ILE A 118 1.78 -5.49 -5.81
C ILE A 118 3.08 -6.07 -5.22
N ALA A 119 3.01 -7.25 -4.60
CA ALA A 119 4.16 -7.93 -4.02
C ALA A 119 5.18 -8.33 -5.09
N LEU A 120 4.73 -8.98 -6.17
CA LEU A 120 5.56 -9.39 -7.30
C LEU A 120 6.26 -8.19 -7.96
N GLY A 121 5.50 -7.11 -8.21
CA GLY A 121 6.06 -5.87 -8.74
C GLY A 121 7.07 -5.21 -7.79
N GLY A 122 6.85 -5.31 -6.47
CA GLY A 122 7.79 -4.85 -5.44
C GLY A 122 9.14 -5.59 -5.48
N VAL A 123 9.14 -6.88 -5.81
CA VAL A 123 10.36 -7.69 -5.99
C VAL A 123 10.85 -7.74 -7.45
N LYS A 124 10.27 -6.90 -8.33
CA LYS A 124 10.59 -6.80 -9.77
C LYS A 124 10.34 -8.09 -10.56
N GLU A 125 9.42 -8.93 -10.11
CA GLU A 125 8.95 -10.11 -10.83
C GLU A 125 7.73 -9.72 -11.68
N ARG A 126 7.87 -9.73 -13.01
CA ARG A 126 6.78 -9.34 -13.93
C ARG A 126 5.75 -10.46 -14.04
N ASN A 127 4.46 -10.11 -14.03
CA ASN A 127 3.39 -11.09 -14.21
C ASN A 127 2.27 -10.52 -15.11
N THR A 128 2.44 -10.71 -16.42
CA THR A 128 1.51 -10.20 -17.43
C THR A 128 0.14 -10.90 -17.41
N SER A 129 0.09 -12.19 -17.11
CA SER A 129 -1.17 -12.95 -17.04
C SER A 129 -2.09 -12.42 -15.95
N GLY A 130 -1.57 -12.19 -14.74
CA GLY A 130 -2.35 -11.61 -13.65
C GLY A 130 -2.74 -10.15 -13.90
N CYS A 131 -1.85 -9.37 -14.53
CA CYS A 131 -2.19 -8.00 -14.93
C CYS A 131 -3.36 -8.00 -15.93
N ARG A 132 -3.33 -8.87 -16.94
CA ARG A 132 -4.40 -9.00 -17.93
C ARG A 132 -5.71 -9.43 -17.28
N TRP A 133 -5.66 -10.45 -16.42
CA TRP A 133 -6.83 -10.90 -15.68
C TRP A 133 -7.49 -9.77 -14.89
N LEU A 134 -6.71 -8.91 -14.20
CA LEU A 134 -7.26 -7.73 -13.51
C LEU A 134 -7.92 -6.75 -14.47
N THR A 135 -7.32 -6.49 -15.63
CA THR A 135 -7.84 -5.49 -16.57
C THR A 135 -9.09 -5.94 -17.33
N GLU A 136 -9.25 -7.24 -17.50
CA GLU A 136 -10.38 -7.85 -18.22
C GLU A 136 -11.55 -8.19 -17.28
N ASN A 137 -11.33 -8.24 -15.97
CA ASN A 137 -12.36 -8.66 -15.02
C ASN A 137 -13.46 -7.57 -14.84
N PRO A 138 -14.72 -7.85 -15.23
CA PRO A 138 -15.80 -6.88 -15.19
C PRO A 138 -16.32 -6.60 -13.77
N GLU A 139 -16.00 -7.44 -12.78
CA GLU A 139 -16.44 -7.28 -11.40
C GLU A 139 -15.64 -6.21 -10.64
N LEU A 140 -14.58 -5.68 -11.27
CA LEU A 140 -13.74 -4.62 -10.70
C LEU A 140 -14.50 -3.29 -10.62
N THR A 141 -15.32 -3.18 -9.59
CA THR A 141 -16.27 -2.06 -9.43
C THR A 141 -16.02 -1.29 -8.14
N SER A 142 -15.43 -1.92 -7.13
CA SER A 142 -15.15 -1.31 -5.82
C SER A 142 -14.02 -0.28 -5.89
N THR A 143 -14.22 0.91 -5.31
CA THR A 143 -13.20 1.98 -5.27
C THR A 143 -11.87 1.51 -4.67
N GLY A 144 -11.93 0.72 -3.59
CA GLY A 144 -10.71 0.20 -2.96
C GLY A 144 -9.98 -0.81 -3.84
N THR A 145 -10.73 -1.67 -4.53
CA THR A 145 -10.13 -2.70 -5.39
C THR A 145 -9.58 -2.11 -6.69
N ILE A 146 -10.26 -1.10 -7.25
CA ILE A 146 -9.74 -0.29 -8.37
C ILE A 146 -8.41 0.36 -7.99
N ALA A 147 -8.32 0.97 -6.80
CA ALA A 147 -7.08 1.58 -6.33
C ALA A 147 -5.93 0.55 -6.19
N LEU A 148 -6.23 -0.65 -5.68
CA LEU A 148 -5.25 -1.75 -5.62
C LEU A 148 -4.82 -2.19 -7.02
N ALA A 149 -5.75 -2.32 -7.96
CA ALA A 149 -5.46 -2.70 -9.33
C ALA A 149 -4.55 -1.67 -10.01
N ILE A 150 -4.86 -0.38 -9.94
CA ILE A 150 -3.98 0.69 -10.46
C ILE A 150 -2.58 0.59 -9.85
N THR A 151 -2.49 0.46 -8.51
CA THR A 151 -1.20 0.33 -7.81
C THR A 151 -0.40 -0.88 -8.30
N ALA A 152 -1.06 -2.03 -8.48
CA ALA A 152 -0.44 -3.24 -9.02
C ALA A 152 0.08 -2.99 -10.43
N LEU A 153 -0.77 -2.51 -11.32
CA LEU A 153 -0.47 -2.30 -12.74
C LEU A 153 0.67 -1.29 -12.95
N CYS A 154 0.69 -0.18 -12.20
CA CYS A 154 1.81 0.77 -12.20
C CYS A 154 3.14 0.11 -11.83
N LYS A 155 3.15 -0.78 -10.82
CA LYS A 155 4.37 -1.50 -10.41
C LYS A 155 4.88 -2.48 -11.47
N HIS A 156 4.01 -2.98 -12.34
CA HIS A 156 4.37 -3.83 -13.47
C HIS A 156 4.66 -3.05 -14.76
N GLY A 157 4.35 -1.75 -14.80
CA GLY A 157 4.41 -0.95 -16.02
C GLY A 157 3.42 -1.43 -17.09
N PHE A 158 2.23 -1.86 -16.66
CA PHE A 158 1.22 -2.46 -17.54
C PHE A 158 -0.02 -1.55 -17.63
N ASP A 159 -0.40 -1.13 -18.85
CA ASP A 159 -1.60 -0.31 -19.08
C ASP A 159 -2.29 -0.68 -20.41
N GLU A 160 -2.79 -1.91 -20.50
CA GLU A 160 -3.52 -2.37 -21.67
C GLU A 160 -4.87 -1.65 -21.81
N GLY A 161 -5.15 -1.10 -23.00
CA GLY A 161 -6.43 -0.44 -23.29
C GLY A 161 -6.70 0.81 -22.46
N ASN A 162 -5.66 1.55 -22.04
CA ASN A 162 -5.77 2.75 -21.19
C ASN A 162 -6.62 2.47 -19.94
N PHE A 163 -6.37 1.33 -19.31
CA PHE A 163 -7.09 0.90 -18.13
C PHE A 163 -6.81 1.83 -16.94
N ILE A 164 -5.55 2.22 -16.74
CA ILE A 164 -5.13 3.11 -15.65
C ILE A 164 -5.82 4.46 -15.81
N GLY A 165 -5.73 5.10 -16.98
CA GLY A 165 -6.34 6.40 -17.22
C GLY A 165 -7.86 6.42 -17.02
N ARG A 166 -8.57 5.39 -17.52
CA ARG A 166 -10.03 5.26 -17.31
C ARG A 166 -10.40 5.11 -15.84
N ASN A 167 -9.68 4.27 -15.10
CA ASN A 167 -9.97 4.03 -13.70
C ASN A 167 -9.54 5.19 -12.78
N VAL A 168 -8.48 5.91 -13.12
CA VAL A 168 -8.13 7.19 -12.47
C VAL A 168 -9.26 8.20 -12.61
N ALA A 169 -9.84 8.34 -13.80
CA ALA A 169 -10.98 9.23 -14.02
C ALA A 169 -12.19 8.83 -13.16
N LEU A 170 -12.48 7.53 -13.09
CA LEU A 170 -13.54 6.98 -12.24
C LEU A 170 -13.28 7.22 -10.74
N LEU A 171 -12.04 7.09 -10.27
CA LEU A 171 -11.68 7.42 -8.89
C LEU A 171 -11.92 8.91 -8.59
N LYS A 172 -11.54 9.81 -9.51
CA LYS A 172 -11.79 11.26 -9.39
C LYS A 172 -13.29 11.57 -9.33
N GLU A 173 -14.09 10.94 -10.18
CA GLU A 173 -15.56 11.10 -10.19
C GLU A 173 -16.20 10.66 -8.87
N ARG A 174 -15.68 9.60 -8.25
CA ARG A 174 -16.20 9.05 -6.99
C ARG A 174 -15.71 9.78 -5.74
N GLN A 175 -14.93 10.85 -5.90
CA GLN A 175 -14.49 11.65 -4.77
C GLN A 175 -15.69 12.37 -4.15
N LEU A 176 -15.81 12.28 -2.83
CA LEU A 176 -16.86 12.97 -2.08
C LEU A 176 -16.56 14.47 -1.98
N ALA A 177 -17.58 15.27 -1.63
CA ALA A 177 -17.45 16.72 -1.49
C ALA A 177 -16.42 17.16 -0.42
N ASP A 178 -16.08 16.28 0.52
CA ASP A 178 -15.05 16.50 1.54
C ASP A 178 -13.65 16.05 1.08
N CYS A 179 -13.48 15.78 -0.21
CA CYS A 179 -12.26 15.27 -0.85
C CYS A 179 -11.87 13.83 -0.43
N SER A 180 -12.76 13.07 0.20
CA SER A 180 -12.50 11.69 0.63
C SER A 180 -13.11 10.62 -0.28
N TRP A 181 -12.81 9.34 0.00
CA TRP A 181 -13.45 8.19 -0.63
C TRP A 181 -13.92 7.19 0.41
N LYS A 182 -15.22 7.16 0.73
CA LYS A 182 -15.95 6.18 1.56
C LYS A 182 -15.44 5.96 3.01
N SER A 183 -14.15 5.74 3.21
CA SER A 183 -13.48 5.57 4.50
C SER A 183 -12.02 6.01 4.39
N LEU A 184 -11.38 6.27 5.54
CA LEU A 184 -9.97 6.68 5.57
C LEU A 184 -9.03 5.65 4.89
N ALA A 185 -9.29 4.35 5.08
CA ALA A 185 -8.49 3.32 4.44
C ALA A 185 -8.59 3.37 2.92
N ILE A 186 -9.81 3.55 2.38
CA ILE A 186 -10.02 3.66 0.93
C ILE A 186 -9.43 4.97 0.41
N SER A 187 -9.59 6.09 1.12
CA SER A 187 -8.95 7.36 0.74
C SER A 187 -7.44 7.22 0.62
N ASN A 188 -6.78 6.59 1.59
CA ASN A 188 -5.33 6.34 1.53
C ASN A 188 -4.94 5.49 0.31
N MET A 189 -5.68 4.40 0.05
CA MET A 189 -5.42 3.54 -1.11
C MET A 189 -5.58 4.30 -2.43
N VAL A 190 -6.62 5.13 -2.56
CA VAL A 190 -6.84 5.96 -3.75
C VAL A 190 -5.74 6.98 -3.92
N VAL A 191 -5.32 7.67 -2.86
CA VAL A 191 -4.22 8.64 -2.93
C VAL A 191 -2.92 7.95 -3.35
N GLN A 192 -2.62 6.77 -2.82
CA GLN A 192 -1.46 5.96 -3.25
C GLN A 192 -1.54 5.56 -4.71
N ALA A 193 -2.72 5.14 -5.19
CA ALA A 193 -2.95 4.77 -6.59
C ALA A 193 -2.81 5.97 -7.54
N LEU A 194 -3.41 7.11 -7.21
CA LEU A 194 -3.30 8.35 -7.98
C LEU A 194 -1.84 8.80 -8.06
N PHE A 195 -1.11 8.73 -6.95
CA PHE A 195 0.30 9.07 -6.91
C PHE A 195 1.14 8.13 -7.79
N ALA A 196 0.90 6.81 -7.71
CA ALA A 196 1.56 5.83 -8.57
C ALA A 196 1.24 6.01 -10.07
N ALA A 197 0.08 6.60 -10.40
CA ALA A 197 -0.34 6.91 -11.76
C ALA A 197 0.14 8.30 -12.27
N GLY A 198 0.90 9.06 -11.46
CA GLY A 198 1.37 10.40 -11.83
C GLY A 198 0.28 11.48 -11.76
N GLU A 199 -0.72 11.30 -10.90
CA GLU A 199 -1.87 12.20 -10.73
C GLU A 199 -1.77 12.99 -9.42
N GLU A 200 -0.63 13.65 -9.21
CA GLU A 200 -0.26 14.19 -7.89
C GLU A 200 -1.21 15.30 -7.44
N LYS A 201 -1.70 16.14 -8.37
CA LYS A 201 -2.68 17.19 -8.03
C LYS A 201 -3.94 16.62 -7.41
N ALA A 202 -4.46 15.51 -7.96
CA ALA A 202 -5.66 14.85 -7.44
C ALA A 202 -5.36 14.17 -6.10
N ALA A 203 -4.19 13.53 -5.97
CA ALA A 203 -3.73 12.92 -4.73
C ALA A 203 -3.62 13.96 -3.58
N LEU A 204 -3.02 15.12 -3.86
CA LEU A 204 -2.78 16.18 -2.89
C LEU A 204 -4.08 16.83 -2.37
N GLY A 205 -5.14 16.88 -3.20
CA GLY A 205 -6.43 17.47 -2.82
C GLY A 205 -7.10 16.79 -1.62
N ALA A 206 -6.77 15.53 -1.35
CA ALA A 206 -7.34 14.76 -0.22
C ALA A 206 -6.53 14.88 1.08
N VAL A 207 -5.32 15.46 1.03
CA VAL A 207 -4.41 15.50 2.19
C VAL A 207 -4.99 16.30 3.37
N PRO A 208 -5.62 17.48 3.18
CA PRO A 208 -6.28 18.21 4.28
C PRO A 208 -7.30 17.36 5.04
N TRP A 209 -8.11 16.58 4.30
CA TRP A 209 -9.07 15.68 4.90
C TRP A 209 -8.37 14.54 5.65
N ILE A 210 -7.33 13.92 5.07
CA ILE A 210 -6.56 12.86 5.76
C ILE A 210 -5.98 13.38 7.07
N LEU A 211 -5.35 14.56 7.07
CA LEU A 211 -4.75 15.15 8.26
C LEU A 211 -5.79 15.47 9.34
N SER A 212 -6.99 15.93 8.96
CA SER A 212 -8.08 16.20 9.92
C SER A 212 -8.62 14.96 10.64
N GLN A 213 -8.27 13.75 10.17
CA GLN A 213 -8.67 12.49 10.82
C GLN A 213 -7.70 12.04 11.92
N GLN A 214 -6.58 12.75 12.13
CA GLN A 214 -5.64 12.44 13.21
C GLN A 214 -6.24 12.79 14.57
N ARG A 215 -5.98 11.95 15.57
CA ARG A 215 -6.37 12.15 16.97
C ARG A 215 -5.22 12.76 17.76
N GLU A 216 -5.53 13.24 18.97
CA GLU A 216 -4.54 13.81 19.89
C GLU A 216 -3.40 12.84 20.26
N ASP A 217 -3.68 11.53 20.25
CA ASP A 217 -2.68 10.48 20.52
C ASP A 217 -1.78 10.15 19.31
N GLY A 218 -1.89 10.93 18.22
CA GLY A 218 -1.16 10.73 16.98
C GLY A 218 -1.75 9.66 16.06
N SER A 219 -2.74 8.89 16.52
CA SER A 219 -3.35 7.83 15.72
C SER A 219 -4.35 8.37 14.68
N TRP A 220 -4.57 7.60 13.63
CA TRP A 220 -5.69 7.82 12.72
C TRP A 220 -6.84 6.87 13.06
N LYS A 221 -7.93 7.43 13.63
CA LYS A 221 -9.12 6.70 14.07
C LYS A 221 -8.84 5.54 15.04
N ASN A 222 -7.84 5.64 15.94
CA ASN A 222 -7.50 4.63 16.96
C ASN A 222 -7.19 3.22 16.39
N LYS A 223 -6.66 3.14 15.16
CA LYS A 223 -6.34 1.85 14.53
C LYS A 223 -4.92 1.87 14.00
N SER A 224 -4.08 0.97 14.51
CA SER A 224 -2.70 0.72 14.02
C SER A 224 -2.65 0.63 12.49
N ASP A 225 -3.57 -0.13 11.92
CA ASP A 225 -3.77 -0.30 10.49
C ASP A 225 -4.00 1.01 9.72
N ASN A 226 -4.85 1.89 10.26
CA ASN A 226 -5.15 3.17 9.62
C ASN A 226 -3.99 4.15 9.80
N THR A 227 -3.39 4.20 10.99
CA THR A 227 -2.21 5.04 11.25
C THR A 227 -1.06 4.66 10.32
N ALA A 228 -0.71 3.38 10.23
CA ALA A 228 0.35 2.91 9.35
C ALA A 228 0.05 3.20 7.87
N LEU A 229 -1.18 2.93 7.42
CA LEU A 229 -1.57 3.20 6.04
C LEU A 229 -1.55 4.70 5.71
N THR A 230 -2.00 5.57 6.63
CA THR A 230 -1.90 7.02 6.46
C THR A 230 -0.44 7.49 6.42
N LEU A 231 0.42 6.94 7.28
CA LEU A 231 1.85 7.26 7.27
C LEU A 231 2.51 6.86 5.96
N ILE A 232 2.17 5.71 5.38
CA ILE A 232 2.63 5.34 4.03
C ILE A 232 2.24 6.43 3.03
N THR A 233 0.97 6.86 3.04
CA THR A 233 0.47 7.89 2.12
C THR A 233 1.20 9.22 2.31
N LEU A 234 1.25 9.75 3.53
CA LEU A 234 1.84 11.06 3.81
C LEU A 234 3.34 11.06 3.54
N LYS A 235 4.07 10.00 3.92
CA LYS A 235 5.52 9.91 3.69
C LYS A 235 5.86 9.71 2.21
N MET A 236 5.02 8.99 1.45
CA MET A 236 5.16 8.91 0.00
C MET A 236 5.01 10.29 -0.65
N ILE A 237 4.03 11.09 -0.20
CA ILE A 237 3.81 12.45 -0.71
C ILE A 237 4.97 13.39 -0.33
N THR A 238 5.44 13.36 0.92
CA THR A 238 6.50 14.28 1.38
C THR A 238 7.90 13.90 0.89
N ALA A 239 8.15 12.61 0.63
CA ALA A 239 9.39 12.13 0.02
C ALA A 239 9.51 12.51 -1.46
N TRP A 240 8.40 12.87 -2.11
CA TRP A 240 8.41 13.29 -3.49
C TRP A 240 9.14 14.61 -3.66
N LYS A 241 10.23 14.55 -4.43
CA LYS A 241 11.00 15.70 -4.87
C LYS A 241 10.88 15.76 -6.38
N LYS A 242 10.51 16.94 -6.90
CA LYS A 242 10.83 17.29 -8.28
C LYS A 242 12.30 17.69 -8.37
#